data_AF-A0AAX0XUY4-F1
#
_entry.id   AF-A0AAX0XUY4-F1
#
_cell.length_a   1.000
_cell.length_b   1.000
_cell.length_c   1.000
_cell.angle_alpha   90.00
_cell.angle_beta   90.00
_cell.angle_gamma   90.00
#
_symmetry.space_group_name_H-M   'P 1'
#
loop_
_entity.id
_entity.type
_entity.pdbx_description
1 polymer ?
#
loop_
_entity_poly.entity_id
_entity_poly.type
_entity_poly.pdbx_seq_one_letter_code
_entity_poly.pdbx_strand_id
1 'polypeptide(L)'
;MGAGHAGPLSSPVHAQVFGIECRPFRQSLPSVTDVVMRYLLMIALLTALPVQAASEAQCRQAFTEWMLAQHKQFSDRKASKMERRSAERAIDQVRSEFSKRESFCQAMEWVEHNRDQDPRFTPRIGEIHDFTPPTDSPS
;
A
#
# COMPACT_ATOMS: atom_id res chain seq x y z
N MET A 1 -94.92 -0.97 20.91
CA MET A 1 -95.04 -1.36 19.49
C MET A 1 -93.65 -1.35 18.90
N GLY A 2 -93.09 -2.37 18.25
CA GLY A 2 -93.55 -3.70 17.90
C GLY A 2 -92.35 -4.66 17.82
N ALA A 3 -92.67 -5.96 17.82
CA ALA A 3 -91.73 -7.07 17.73
C ALA A 3 -91.17 -7.25 16.31
N GLY A 4 -90.03 -7.93 16.18
CA GLY A 4 -89.54 -8.45 14.90
C GLY A 4 -88.19 -9.14 15.00
N HIS A 5 -88.20 -10.45 15.18
CA HIS A 5 -87.04 -11.35 15.09
C HIS A 5 -86.52 -11.48 13.65
N ALA A 6 -85.19 -11.61 13.51
CA ALA A 6 -84.54 -12.50 12.55
C ALA A 6 -83.06 -12.71 12.97
N GLY A 7 -82.67 -13.94 13.30
CA GLY A 7 -81.26 -14.37 13.23
C GLY A 7 -80.98 -14.97 11.84
N PRO A 8 -79.88 -15.74 11.63
CA PRO A 8 -78.60 -15.83 12.34
C PRO A 8 -77.38 -15.80 11.36
N LEU A 9 -76.18 -16.15 11.85
CA LEU A 9 -74.90 -16.45 11.14
C LEU A 9 -74.01 -15.27 10.70
N SER A 10 -72.87 -15.10 11.38
CA SER A 10 -71.56 -15.48 10.81
C SER A 10 -70.38 -15.07 11.69
N SER A 11 -69.65 -16.10 12.11
CA SER A 11 -68.19 -16.24 12.19
C SER A 11 -67.32 -15.43 13.17
N PRO A 12 -66.19 -16.05 13.58
CA PRO A 12 -65.37 -15.60 14.69
C PRO A 12 -64.14 -14.82 14.24
N VAL A 13 -63.65 -13.99 15.18
CA VAL A 13 -62.23 -13.73 15.50
C VAL A 13 -61.29 -13.57 14.30
N HIS A 14 -60.91 -12.34 14.00
CA HIS A 14 -59.66 -12.05 13.27
C HIS A 14 -58.89 -10.92 13.97
N ALA A 15 -58.23 -11.28 15.07
CA ALA A 15 -57.06 -10.54 15.53
C ALA A 15 -55.83 -11.20 14.89
N GLN A 16 -55.39 -10.68 13.75
CA GLN A 16 -54.12 -11.12 13.14
C GLN A 16 -52.96 -10.52 13.94
N VAL A 17 -52.40 -11.32 14.83
CA VAL A 17 -51.06 -11.09 15.38
C VAL A 17 -50.08 -11.53 14.30
N PHE A 18 -49.38 -10.58 13.68
CA PHE A 18 -48.22 -10.88 12.85
C PHE A 18 -47.18 -11.58 13.74
N GLY A 19 -47.01 -12.88 13.54
CA GLY A 19 -45.93 -13.65 14.14
C GLY A 19 -44.61 -13.16 13.58
N ILE A 20 -43.93 -12.29 14.31
CA ILE A 20 -42.51 -12.06 14.10
C ILE A 20 -41.83 -13.35 14.58
N GLU A 21 -41.46 -14.21 13.63
CA GLU A 21 -40.63 -15.38 13.92
C GLU A 21 -39.26 -14.86 14.38
N CYS A 22 -39.08 -14.74 15.68
CA CYS A 22 -37.78 -14.52 16.29
C CYS A 22 -36.95 -15.79 16.06
N ARG A 23 -36.30 -15.91 14.90
CA ARG A 23 -35.22 -16.90 14.74
C ARG A 23 -34.12 -16.53 15.72
N PRO A 24 -33.74 -17.42 16.66
CA PRO A 24 -32.57 -17.17 17.48
C PRO A 24 -31.37 -17.07 16.55
N PHE A 25 -30.71 -15.91 16.54
CA PHE A 25 -29.41 -15.75 15.90
C PHE A 25 -28.41 -16.59 16.70
N ARG A 26 -28.32 -17.87 16.34
CA ARG A 26 -27.38 -18.81 16.93
C ARG A 26 -26.01 -18.47 16.39
N GLN A 27 -25.31 -17.54 17.05
CA GLN A 27 -23.87 -17.45 16.89
C GLN A 27 -23.28 -18.76 17.41
N SER A 28 -22.86 -19.64 16.49
CA SER A 28 -21.99 -20.74 16.85
C SER A 28 -20.72 -20.13 17.44
N LEU A 29 -20.54 -20.26 18.75
CA LEU A 29 -19.25 -19.94 19.36
C LEU A 29 -18.21 -20.84 18.70
N PRO A 30 -17.09 -20.28 18.21
CA PRO A 30 -16.03 -21.09 17.64
C PRO A 30 -15.55 -22.08 18.70
N SER A 31 -15.48 -23.37 18.35
CA SER A 31 -14.94 -24.37 19.26
C SER A 31 -13.47 -24.06 19.54
N VAL A 32 -12.97 -24.48 20.70
CA VAL A 32 -11.55 -24.32 21.07
C VAL A 32 -10.63 -24.88 19.98
N THR A 33 -11.05 -25.95 19.31
CA THR A 33 -10.35 -26.55 18.18
C THR A 33 -10.32 -25.67 16.93
N ASP A 34 -11.40 -24.93 16.63
CA ASP A 34 -11.46 -23.98 15.51
C ASP A 34 -10.51 -22.79 15.75
N VAL A 35 -10.45 -22.31 16.99
CA VAL A 35 -9.51 -21.25 17.41
C VAL A 35 -8.07 -21.74 17.30
N VAL A 36 -7.75 -22.91 17.85
CA VAL A 36 -6.39 -23.50 17.77
C VAL A 36 -5.97 -23.73 16.33
N MET A 37 -6.84 -24.30 15.48
CA MET A 37 -6.54 -24.55 14.08
C MET A 37 -6.32 -23.26 13.30
N ARG A 38 -7.10 -22.21 13.55
CA ARG A 38 -6.86 -20.88 12.95
C ARG A 38 -5.51 -20.29 13.37
N TYR A 39 -5.15 -20.39 14.65
CA TYR A 39 -3.85 -19.93 15.13
C TYR A 39 -2.70 -20.70 14.51
N LEU A 40 -2.81 -22.03 14.40
CA LEU A 40 -1.81 -22.87 13.74
C LEU A 40 -1.65 -22.50 12.26
N LEU A 41 -2.75 -22.19 11.58
CA LEU A 41 -2.74 -21.79 10.17
C LEU A 41 -2.11 -20.40 9.98
N MET A 42 -2.36 -19.46 10.90
CA MET A 42 -1.70 -18.15 10.91
C MET A 42 -0.20 -18.25 11.20
N ILE A 43 0.20 -19.11 12.14
CA ILE A 43 1.62 -19.36 12.45
C ILE A 43 2.32 -20.02 11.25
N ALA A 44 1.69 -21.01 10.62
CA ALA A 44 2.22 -21.64 9.41
C ALA A 44 2.43 -20.61 8.28
N LEU A 45 1.48 -19.69 8.08
CA LEU A 45 1.63 -18.59 7.13
C LEU A 45 2.80 -17.67 7.48
N LEU A 46 2.96 -17.32 8.76
CA LEU A 46 4.04 -16.45 9.23
C LEU A 46 5.43 -17.09 9.06
N THR A 47 5.54 -18.40 9.26
CA THR A 47 6.80 -19.15 9.06
C THR A 47 7.16 -19.37 7.59
N ALA A 48 6.19 -19.25 6.67
CA ALA A 48 6.43 -19.35 5.23
C ALA A 48 6.93 -18.04 4.61
N LEU A 49 6.92 -16.92 5.36
CA LEU A 49 7.42 -15.65 4.86
C LEU A 49 8.95 -15.65 4.83
N PRO A 50 9.58 -15.34 3.69
CA PRO A 50 11.03 -15.25 3.60
C PRO A 50 11.53 -14.08 4.48
N VAL A 51 12.15 -14.40 5.62
CA VAL A 51 12.89 -13.47 6.49
C VAL A 51 14.28 -13.22 5.88
N GLN A 52 14.33 -12.63 4.69
CA GLN A 52 15.58 -12.08 4.18
C GLN A 52 15.37 -10.61 3.82
N ALA A 53 15.00 -9.82 4.83
CA ALA A 53 15.26 -8.39 4.78
C ALA A 53 16.77 -8.20 4.97
N ALA A 54 17.43 -7.54 4.01
CA ALA A 54 18.84 -7.19 4.16
C ALA A 54 19.01 -6.35 5.43
N SER A 55 20.06 -6.65 6.20
CA SER A 55 20.40 -5.85 7.37
C SER A 55 20.89 -4.45 6.93
N GLU A 56 20.73 -3.46 7.81
CA GLU A 56 21.21 -2.10 7.54
C GLU A 56 22.72 -2.05 7.22
N ALA A 57 23.52 -2.94 7.82
CA ALA A 57 24.95 -3.05 7.51
C ALA A 57 25.21 -3.55 6.08
N GLN A 58 24.42 -4.52 5.60
CA GLN A 58 24.51 -5.00 4.22
C GLN A 58 24.04 -3.92 3.24
N CYS A 59 22.94 -3.23 3.54
CA CYS A 59 22.46 -2.12 2.72
C CYS A 59 23.49 -0.97 2.66
N ARG A 60 24.16 -0.66 3.77
CA ARG A 60 25.25 0.33 3.80
C ARG A 60 26.40 -0.06 2.88
N GLN A 61 26.79 -1.33 2.88
CA GLN A 61 27.82 -1.84 1.99
C GLN A 61 27.37 -1.70 0.52
N ALA A 62 26.18 -2.18 0.19
CA ALA A 62 25.61 -2.07 -1.15
C ALA A 62 25.51 -0.61 -1.62
N PHE A 63 25.07 0.29 -0.73
CA PHE A 63 25.03 1.74 -0.99
C PHE A 63 26.40 2.31 -1.30
N THR A 64 27.43 1.90 -0.55
CA THR A 64 28.81 2.38 -0.77
C THR A 64 29.36 1.90 -2.11
N GLU A 65 29.16 0.61 -2.42
CA GLU A 65 29.58 0.02 -3.71
C GLU A 65 28.86 0.67 -4.89
N TRP A 66 27.54 0.87 -4.76
CA TRP A 66 26.74 1.54 -5.77
C TRP A 66 27.17 3.01 -5.96
N MET A 67 27.38 3.76 -4.87
CA MET A 67 27.84 5.14 -4.93
C MET A 67 29.19 5.27 -5.65
N LEU A 68 30.12 4.36 -5.36
CA LEU A 68 31.42 4.31 -6.04
C LEU A 68 31.26 4.08 -7.54
N ALA A 69 30.38 3.17 -7.94
CA ALA A 69 30.10 2.91 -9.36
C ALA A 69 29.55 4.14 -10.07
N GLN A 70 28.61 4.87 -9.43
CA GLN A 70 28.07 6.11 -10.00
C GLN A 70 29.13 7.21 -10.11
N HIS A 71 29.98 7.39 -9.09
CA HIS A 71 31.08 8.35 -9.16
C HIS A 71 32.07 8.02 -10.26
N LYS A 72 32.39 6.74 -10.44
CA LYS A 72 33.23 6.27 -11.55
C LYS A 72 32.61 6.64 -12.89
N GLN A 73 31.33 6.32 -13.10
CA GLN A 73 30.60 6.64 -14.34
C GLN A 73 30.56 8.16 -14.61
N PHE A 74 30.30 8.97 -13.59
CA PHE A 74 30.28 10.43 -13.71
C PHE A 74 31.66 11.01 -14.09
N SER A 75 32.72 10.46 -13.50
CA SER A 75 34.10 10.90 -13.74
C SER A 75 34.69 10.40 -15.06
N ASP A 76 34.09 9.39 -15.69
CA ASP A 76 34.61 8.82 -16.93
C ASP A 76 34.43 9.81 -18.10
N ARG A 77 35.56 10.32 -18.60
CA ARG A 77 35.59 11.24 -19.74
C ARG A 77 35.22 10.58 -21.06
N LYS A 78 35.27 9.24 -21.14
CA LYS A 78 34.90 8.47 -22.32
C LYS A 78 33.40 8.18 -22.37
N ALA A 79 32.71 8.24 -21.23
CA ALA A 79 31.26 8.12 -21.17
C ALA A 79 30.58 9.30 -21.87
N SER A 80 29.44 9.04 -22.48
CA SER A 80 28.64 10.07 -23.13
C SER A 80 28.15 11.12 -22.13
N LYS A 81 27.86 12.32 -22.62
CA LYS A 81 27.27 13.40 -21.80
C LYS A 81 26.02 12.93 -21.04
N MET A 82 25.22 12.09 -21.68
CA MET A 82 23.96 11.59 -21.11
C MET A 82 24.19 10.58 -19.99
N GLU A 83 25.13 9.65 -20.16
CA GLU A 83 25.48 8.68 -19.12
C GLU A 83 26.05 9.38 -17.88
N ARG A 84 26.92 10.37 -18.07
CA ARG A 84 27.50 11.14 -16.95
C ARG A 84 26.42 11.93 -16.20
N ARG A 85 25.53 12.62 -16.92
CA ARG A 85 24.39 13.34 -16.31
C ARG A 85 23.43 12.39 -15.59
N SER A 86 23.23 11.19 -16.12
CA SER A 86 22.40 10.18 -15.45
C SER A 86 23.00 9.76 -14.12
N ALA A 87 24.30 9.43 -14.09
CA ALA A 87 25.01 9.08 -12.87
C ALA A 87 24.97 10.20 -11.82
N GLU A 88 25.23 11.45 -12.23
CA GLU A 88 25.12 12.64 -11.37
C GLU A 88 23.73 12.76 -10.73
N ARG A 89 22.67 12.59 -11.53
CA ARG A 89 21.29 12.69 -11.04
C ARG A 89 20.92 11.55 -10.10
N ALA A 90 21.33 10.33 -10.41
CA ALA A 90 21.11 9.19 -9.53
C ALA A 90 21.76 9.42 -8.15
N ILE A 91 22.99 9.95 -8.12
CA ILE A 91 23.69 10.30 -6.88
C ILE A 91 22.90 11.33 -6.06
N ASP A 92 22.48 12.43 -6.69
CA ASP A 92 21.77 13.48 -5.99
C ASP A 92 20.41 13.01 -5.45
N GLN A 93 19.69 12.19 -6.23
CA GLN A 93 18.40 11.66 -5.83
C GLN A 93 18.54 10.68 -4.66
N VAL A 94 19.47 9.71 -4.73
CA VAL A 94 19.64 8.77 -3.62
C VAL A 94 20.11 9.48 -2.34
N ARG A 95 20.93 10.53 -2.46
CA ARG A 95 21.34 11.35 -1.32
C ARG A 95 20.16 12.08 -0.69
N SER A 96 19.26 12.61 -1.52
CA SER A 96 18.01 13.21 -1.07
C SER A 96 17.14 12.19 -0.35
N GLU A 97 16.95 11.00 -0.92
CA GLU A 97 16.16 9.94 -0.29
C GLU A 97 16.76 9.44 1.03
N PHE A 98 18.08 9.27 1.08
CA PHE A 98 18.77 8.97 2.33
C PHE A 98 18.56 10.08 3.37
N SER A 99 18.65 11.36 2.99
CA SER A 99 18.47 12.48 3.94
C SER A 99 17.05 12.56 4.53
N LYS A 100 16.03 12.04 3.84
CA LYS A 100 14.64 12.04 4.32
C LYS A 100 14.37 10.96 5.37
N ARG A 101 15.02 9.80 5.23
CA ARG A 101 14.68 8.56 5.96
C ARG A 101 15.81 8.05 6.85
N GLU A 102 17.03 8.53 6.63
CA GLU A 102 18.27 8.15 7.33
C GLU A 102 18.50 6.63 7.37
N SER A 103 18.03 5.90 6.36
CA SER A 103 18.18 4.45 6.24
C SER A 103 18.78 4.08 4.88
N PHE A 104 19.86 3.31 4.91
CA PHE A 104 20.52 2.73 3.75
C PHE A 104 19.60 1.74 3.03
N CYS A 105 18.84 0.90 3.74
CA CYS A 105 17.95 -0.04 3.07
C CYS A 105 16.84 0.66 2.30
N GLN A 106 16.24 1.72 2.86
CA GLN A 106 15.23 2.50 2.12
C GLN A 106 15.83 3.27 0.94
N ALA A 107 17.05 3.80 1.09
CA ALA A 107 17.77 4.43 -0.01
C ALA A 107 18.06 3.44 -1.15
N MET A 108 18.47 2.21 -0.81
CA MET A 108 18.72 1.16 -1.81
C MET A 108 17.44 0.63 -2.44
N GLU A 109 16.34 0.53 -1.70
CA GLU A 109 15.03 0.23 -2.26
C GLU A 109 14.62 1.27 -3.32
N TRP A 110 14.86 2.55 -3.04
CA TRP A 110 14.63 3.60 -4.02
C TRP A 110 15.52 3.44 -5.25
N VAL A 111 16.81 3.10 -5.08
CA VAL A 111 17.74 2.84 -6.20
C VAL A 111 17.20 1.75 -7.12
N GLU A 112 16.77 0.62 -6.55
CA GLU A 112 16.21 -0.49 -7.34
C GLU A 112 14.93 -0.09 -8.06
N HIS A 113 14.05 0.66 -7.40
CA HIS A 113 12.79 1.10 -7.99
C HIS A 113 12.98 2.12 -9.13
N ASN A 114 14.05 2.92 -9.09
CA ASN A 114 14.28 4.03 -10.02
C ASN A 114 15.42 3.77 -11.00
N ARG A 115 15.98 2.55 -11.03
CA ARG A 115 17.17 2.20 -11.83
C ARG A 115 17.04 2.49 -13.32
N ASP A 116 15.82 2.33 -13.85
CA ASP A 116 15.54 2.45 -15.29
C ASP A 116 14.84 3.78 -15.65
N GLN A 117 14.72 4.73 -14.71
CA GLN A 117 14.15 6.04 -15.02
C GLN A 117 15.13 6.89 -15.84
N ASP A 118 14.70 7.29 -17.04
CA ASP A 118 15.50 8.19 -17.87
C ASP A 118 15.39 9.64 -17.34
N PRO A 119 16.51 10.24 -16.90
CA PRO A 119 16.54 11.61 -16.37
C PRO A 119 16.09 12.68 -17.36
N ARG A 120 15.99 12.39 -18.66
CA ARG A 120 15.45 13.33 -19.65
C ARG A 120 13.99 13.69 -19.39
N PHE A 121 13.21 12.78 -18.81
CA PHE A 121 11.76 12.96 -18.62
C PHE A 121 11.40 13.53 -17.25
N THR A 122 12.38 13.73 -16.37
CA THR A 122 12.19 14.29 -15.03
C THR A 122 13.15 15.48 -14.82
N PRO A 123 12.89 16.62 -15.50
CA PRO A 123 13.71 17.83 -15.32
C PRO A 123 13.64 18.33 -13.88
N ARG A 124 14.75 18.89 -13.37
CA ARG A 124 14.75 19.54 -12.04
C ARG A 124 14.02 20.86 -12.10
N ILE A 125 13.46 21.28 -10.96
CA ILE A 125 12.91 22.63 -10.80
C ILE A 125 13.98 23.66 -11.19
N GLY A 126 13.68 24.49 -12.19
CA GLY A 126 14.61 25.50 -12.72
C GLY A 126 15.61 24.99 -13.76
N GLU A 127 15.51 23.75 -14.23
CA GLU A 127 16.26 23.26 -15.40
C GLU A 127 15.63 23.78 -16.70
N ILE A 128 16.43 23.96 -17.76
CA ILE A 128 15.97 24.54 -19.06
C ILE A 128 14.81 23.76 -19.70
N HIS A 129 14.61 22.50 -19.31
CA HIS A 129 13.54 21.64 -19.80
C HIS A 129 12.40 21.44 -18.78
N ASP A 130 12.42 22.14 -17.66
CA ASP A 130 11.29 22.21 -16.75
C ASP A 130 10.25 23.20 -17.29
N PHE A 131 9.15 22.66 -17.78
CA PHE A 131 8.02 23.43 -18.29
C PHE A 131 6.90 23.57 -17.25
N THR A 132 7.15 23.20 -15.99
CA THR A 132 6.17 23.35 -14.92
C THR A 132 6.01 24.85 -14.62
N PRO A 133 4.79 25.41 -14.71
CA PRO A 133 4.59 26.82 -14.44
C PRO A 133 4.91 27.12 -12.96
N PRO A 134 5.56 28.26 -12.66
CA PRO A 134 5.82 28.65 -11.27
C PRO A 134 4.51 28.73 -10.50
N THR A 135 4.46 28.16 -9.30
CA THR A 135 3.26 28.14 -8.44
C THR A 135 2.74 29.54 -8.10
N ASP A 136 3.57 30.57 -8.28
CA ASP A 136 3.26 31.95 -7.96
C ASP A 136 2.85 32.79 -9.20
N SER A 137 2.64 32.15 -10.36
CA SER A 137 2.18 32.86 -11.55
C SER A 137 0.65 33.02 -11.52
N PRO A 138 0.11 34.24 -11.45
CA PRO A 138 -1.33 34.44 -11.56
C PRO A 138 -1.79 34.05 -12.98
N SER A 139 -2.93 33.33 -13.02
CA SER A 139 -3.60 32.88 -14.25
C SER A 139 -4.13 34.03 -15.10
#